data_AF-A0A2V6N0M9-F1
#
_entry.id   AF-A0A2V6N0M9-F1
#
_cell.length_a   1.000
_cell.length_b   1.000
_cell.length_c   1.000
_cell.angle_alpha   90.00
_cell.angle_beta   90.00
_cell.angle_gamma   90.00
#
_symmetry.space_group_name_H-M   'P 1'
#
loop_
_entity.id
_entity.type
_entity.pdbx_description
1 polymer ?
#
loop_
_entity_poly.entity_id
_entity_poly.type
_entity_poly.pdbx_seq_one_letter_code
_entity_poly.pdbx_strand_id
1 'polypeptide(L)'
;MAAIGGLWALAIYLHGQHAGDARLVKELLTEFNDRYDKLGTDLQFAVSTRGDFEKETELKFVRYFNLCAEEWLFWRAGYIYDPVWKAWENGMKQYGRDRRVVDLWKNEEKTDSYYGFQFPSQM
;
A
#
# COMPACT_ATOMS: atom_id res chain seq x y z
N MET A 1 25.94 34.56 21.60
CA MET A 1 26.28 34.13 20.21
C MET A 1 26.14 32.63 20.01
N ALA A 2 26.68 31.76 20.89
CA ALA A 2 26.57 30.30 20.74
C ALA A 2 25.12 29.75 20.77
N ALA A 3 24.26 30.27 21.66
CA ALA A 3 22.86 29.85 21.75
C ALA A 3 22.04 30.17 20.49
N ILE A 4 22.33 31.30 19.82
CA ILE A 4 21.66 31.72 18.59
C ILE A 4 22.10 30.82 17.42
N GLY A 5 23.40 30.50 17.32
CA GLY A 5 23.90 29.58 16.30
C GLY A 5 23.34 28.15 16.44
N GLY A 6 23.17 27.66 17.66
CA GLY A 6 22.54 26.36 17.92
C GLY A 6 21.07 26.29 17.49
N LEU A 7 20.30 27.36 17.74
CA LEU A 7 18.90 27.45 17.30
C LEU A 7 18.77 27.48 15.76
N TRP A 8 19.66 28.20 15.08
CA TRP A 8 19.70 28.23 13.62
C TRP A 8 20.09 26.87 13.01
N ALA A 9 21.09 26.20 13.57
CA ALA A 9 21.48 24.87 13.11
C ALA A 9 20.36 23.83 13.28
N LEU A 10 19.65 23.88 14.41
CA LEU A 10 18.48 23.03 14.66
C LEU A 10 17.36 23.33 13.66
N ALA A 11 17.06 24.60 13.40
CA ALA A 11 16.01 24.99 12.44
C ALA A 11 16.33 24.52 11.01
N ILE A 12 17.59 24.67 10.56
CA ILE A 12 18.04 24.19 9.25
C ILE A 12 17.96 22.67 9.16
N TYR A 13 18.35 21.96 10.23
CA TYR A 13 18.24 20.50 10.29
C TYR A 13 16.80 20.03 10.19
N LEU A 14 15.89 20.61 10.98
CA LEU A 14 14.45 20.28 10.95
C LEU A 14 13.83 20.59 9.58
N HIS A 15 14.18 21.73 8.98
CA HIS A 15 13.69 22.09 7.65
C HIS A 15 14.20 21.12 6.57
N GLY A 16 15.47 20.72 6.64
CA GLY A 16 16.07 19.74 5.75
C GLY A 16 15.43 18.35 5.90
N GLN A 17 15.13 17.92 7.13
CA GLN A 17 14.40 16.67 7.37
C GLN A 17 13.00 16.71 6.76
N HIS A 18 12.21 17.77 7.01
CA HIS A 18 10.88 17.89 6.41
C HIS A 18 10.89 17.83 4.88
N ALA A 19 11.88 18.45 4.23
CA ALA A 19 12.03 18.37 2.77
C ALA A 19 12.39 16.95 2.30
N GLY A 20 13.24 16.24 3.06
CA GLY A 20 13.59 14.84 2.80
C GLY A 20 12.39 13.91 2.96
N ASP A 21 11.64 14.06 4.04
CA ASP A 21 10.45 13.25 4.34
C ASP A 21 9.36 13.47 3.28
N ALA A 22 9.11 14.73 2.90
CA ALA A 22 8.15 15.06 1.83
C ALA A 22 8.56 14.45 0.48
N ARG A 23 9.86 14.41 0.18
CA ARG A 23 10.37 13.78 -1.04
C ARG A 23 10.19 12.26 -1.00
N LEU A 24 10.54 11.61 0.11
CA LEU A 24 10.35 10.18 0.29
C LEU A 24 8.88 9.79 0.16
N VAL A 25 7.97 10.53 0.81
CA VAL A 25 6.52 10.30 0.68
C VAL A 25 6.10 10.40 -0.78
N LYS A 26 6.54 11.44 -1.49
CA LYS A 26 6.22 11.60 -2.91
C LYS A 26 6.72 10.41 -3.75
N GLU A 27 7.96 9.98 -3.51
CA GLU A 27 8.57 8.84 -4.23
C GLU A 27 7.79 7.55 -3.98
N LEU A 28 7.43 7.25 -2.72
CA LEU A 28 6.60 6.09 -2.36
C LEU A 28 5.23 6.15 -3.04
N LEU A 29 4.55 7.29 -2.98
CA LEU A 29 3.24 7.46 -3.61
C LEU A 29 3.31 7.27 -5.13
N THR A 30 4.35 7.81 -5.77
CA THR A 30 4.56 7.63 -7.22
C THR A 30 4.83 6.16 -7.54
N GLU A 31 5.69 5.48 -6.79
CA GLU A 31 6.01 4.07 -7.04
C GLU A 31 4.79 3.16 -6.87
N PHE A 32 4.02 3.33 -5.78
CA PHE A 32 2.83 2.52 -5.54
C PHE A 32 1.74 2.77 -6.58
N ASN A 33 1.50 4.03 -6.95
CA ASN A 33 0.53 4.35 -8.00
C ASN A 33 0.97 3.75 -9.34
N ASP A 34 2.24 3.88 -9.74
CA ASP A 34 2.74 3.30 -10.99
C ASP A 34 2.61 1.77 -11.01
N ARG A 35 2.84 1.10 -9.87
CA ARG A 35 2.66 -0.36 -9.74
C ARG A 35 1.20 -0.75 -9.79
N TYR A 36 0.31 0.02 -9.15
CA TYR A 36 -1.12 -0.20 -9.21
C TYR A 36 -1.66 -0.02 -10.63
N ASP A 37 -1.26 1.05 -11.32
CA ASP A 37 -1.67 1.33 -12.70
C ASP A 37 -1.24 0.21 -13.67
N LYS A 38 -0.08 -0.41 -13.43
CA LYS A 38 0.40 -1.58 -14.20
C LYS A 38 -0.43 -2.85 -13.97
N LEU A 39 -1.14 -2.97 -12.86
CA LEU A 39 -2.12 -4.06 -12.67
C LEU A 39 -3.35 -3.85 -13.56
N GLY A 40 -3.57 -2.63 -14.05
CA GLY A 40 -4.56 -2.27 -15.05
C GLY A 40 -6.00 -2.32 -14.55
N THR A 41 -6.94 -2.11 -15.48
CA THR A 41 -8.38 -2.30 -15.22
C THR A 41 -8.77 -3.78 -15.07
N ASP A 42 -7.83 -4.69 -15.29
CA ASP A 42 -8.03 -6.15 -15.28
C ASP A 42 -8.54 -6.67 -13.94
N LEU A 43 -8.07 -6.12 -12.82
CA LEU A 43 -8.55 -6.53 -11.49
C LEU A 43 -10.03 -6.18 -11.30
N GLN A 44 -10.43 -4.98 -11.77
CA GLN A 44 -11.82 -4.54 -11.68
C GLN A 44 -12.72 -5.32 -12.64
N PHE A 45 -12.21 -5.64 -13.84
CA PHE A 45 -12.91 -6.50 -14.78
C PHE A 45 -13.07 -7.92 -14.22
N ALA A 46 -12.05 -8.48 -13.60
CA ALA A 46 -12.07 -9.83 -13.02
C ALA A 46 -13.16 -10.01 -11.96
N VAL A 47 -13.35 -9.02 -11.07
CA VAL A 47 -14.43 -9.10 -10.06
C VAL A 47 -15.82 -8.88 -10.66
N SER A 48 -15.92 -8.28 -11.85
CA SER A 48 -17.20 -8.09 -12.55
C SER A 48 -17.69 -9.33 -13.30
N THR A 49 -16.79 -10.25 -13.63
CA THR A 49 -17.13 -11.50 -14.31
C THR A 49 -17.53 -12.58 -13.32
N ARG A 50 -18.38 -13.52 -13.76
CA ARG A 50 -18.75 -14.72 -12.99
C ARG A 50 -17.86 -15.89 -13.37
N GLY A 51 -17.64 -16.80 -12.43
CA GLY A 51 -16.79 -17.99 -12.61
C GLY A 51 -15.48 -17.89 -11.84
N ASP A 52 -14.67 -18.94 -11.90
CA ASP A 52 -13.38 -18.96 -11.20
C ASP A 52 -12.36 -18.07 -11.91
N PHE A 53 -11.36 -17.60 -11.17
CA PHE A 53 -10.28 -16.82 -11.77
C PHE A 53 -9.40 -17.72 -12.62
N GLU A 54 -9.03 -17.21 -13.80
CA GLU A 54 -7.94 -17.81 -14.56
C GLU A 54 -6.62 -17.60 -13.80
N LYS A 55 -5.68 -18.51 -14.01
CA LYS A 55 -4.37 -18.47 -13.32
C LYS A 55 -3.65 -17.13 -13.50
N GLU A 56 -3.78 -16.49 -14.67
CA GLU A 56 -3.17 -15.17 -14.89
C GLU A 56 -3.80 -14.09 -13.99
N THR A 57 -5.11 -14.13 -13.81
CA THR A 57 -5.85 -13.23 -12.92
C THR A 57 -5.49 -13.46 -11.47
N GLU A 58 -5.36 -14.72 -11.04
CA GLU A 58 -4.87 -15.05 -9.68
C GLU A 58 -3.49 -14.42 -9.43
N LEU A 59 -2.55 -14.59 -10.37
CA LEU A 59 -1.22 -13.99 -10.26
C LEU A 59 -1.25 -12.46 -10.21
N LYS A 60 -2.21 -11.80 -10.87
CA LYS A 60 -2.42 -10.35 -10.76
C LYS A 60 -2.88 -9.97 -9.35
N PHE A 61 -3.80 -10.73 -8.75
CA PHE A 61 -4.21 -10.52 -7.37
C PHE A 61 -3.09 -10.79 -6.36
N VAL A 62 -2.26 -11.83 -6.57
CA VAL A 62 -1.08 -12.06 -5.71
C VAL A 62 -0.13 -10.85 -5.74
N ARG A 63 0.13 -10.29 -6.93
CA ARG A 63 0.92 -9.05 -7.05
C ARG A 63 0.25 -7.86 -6.37
N TYR A 64 -1.08 -7.77 -6.47
CA TYR A 64 -1.85 -6.74 -5.76
C TYR A 64 -1.74 -6.87 -4.25
N PHE A 65 -1.82 -8.09 -3.70
CA PHE A 65 -1.66 -8.33 -2.26
C PHE A 65 -0.26 -7.96 -1.77
N ASN A 66 0.79 -8.26 -2.56
CA ASN A 66 2.16 -7.84 -2.23
C ASN A 66 2.26 -6.31 -2.17
N LEU A 67 1.68 -5.62 -3.16
CA LEU A 67 1.61 -4.15 -3.16
C LEU A 67 0.90 -3.62 -1.90
N CYS A 68 -0.28 -4.16 -1.56
CA CYS A 68 -1.04 -3.74 -0.38
C CYS A 68 -0.25 -3.95 0.93
N ALA A 69 0.51 -5.04 1.03
CA ALA A 69 1.31 -5.34 2.22
C ALA A 69 2.53 -4.42 2.36
N GLU A 70 3.16 -4.06 1.24
CA GLU A 70 4.23 -3.06 1.23
C GLU A 70 3.70 -1.67 1.61
N GLU A 71 2.58 -1.24 1.03
CA GLU A 71 1.88 0.00 1.40
C GLU A 71 1.57 0.05 2.91
N TRP A 72 1.05 -1.06 3.46
CA TRP A 72 0.80 -1.20 4.89
C TRP A 72 2.09 -1.11 5.72
N LEU A 73 3.19 -1.72 5.27
CA LEU A 73 4.48 -1.67 5.96
C LEU A 73 4.98 -0.23 6.08
N PHE A 74 4.91 0.55 4.98
CA PHE A 74 5.34 1.95 5.00
C PHE A 74 4.39 2.86 5.80
N TRP A 75 3.10 2.55 5.84
CA TRP A 75 2.17 3.19 6.78
C TRP A 75 2.51 2.87 8.23
N ARG A 76 2.75 1.60 8.56
CA ARG A 76 3.15 1.16 9.91
C ARG A 76 4.48 1.75 10.37
N ALA A 77 5.39 2.02 9.44
CA ALA A 77 6.65 2.69 9.70
C ALA A 77 6.53 4.23 9.85
N GLY A 78 5.34 4.81 9.59
CA GLY A 78 5.06 6.23 9.78
C GLY A 78 5.37 7.13 8.57
N TYR A 79 5.68 6.55 7.40
CA TYR A 79 5.98 7.30 6.18
C TYR A 79 4.72 7.70 5.41
N ILE A 80 3.63 6.94 5.55
CA ILE A 80 2.36 7.23 4.90
C ILE A 80 1.39 7.79 5.93
N TYR A 81 0.70 8.88 5.58
CA TYR A 81 -0.29 9.50 6.46
C TYR A 81 -1.59 8.70 6.56
N ASP A 82 -2.23 8.72 7.73
CA ASP A 82 -3.49 7.99 7.97
C ASP A 82 -4.60 8.24 6.93
N PRO A 83 -4.84 9.47 6.43
CA PRO A 83 -5.84 9.69 5.40
C PRO A 83 -5.54 8.95 4.08
N VAL A 84 -4.27 8.83 3.73
CA VAL A 84 -3.82 8.11 2.52
C VAL A 84 -4.04 6.62 2.70
N TRP A 85 -3.54 6.06 3.82
CA TRP A 85 -3.76 4.65 4.13
C TRP A 85 -5.25 4.29 4.15
N LYS A 86 -6.08 5.11 4.78
CA LYS A 86 -7.54 4.90 4.82
C LYS A 86 -8.17 4.90 3.42
N ALA A 87 -7.67 5.72 2.50
CA ALA A 87 -8.14 5.72 1.11
C ALA A 87 -7.78 4.41 0.40
N TRP A 88 -6.55 3.92 0.56
CA TRP A 88 -6.10 2.65 -0.01
C TRP A 88 -6.85 1.46 0.58
N GLU A 89 -7.00 1.40 1.91
CA GLU A 89 -7.77 0.37 2.60
C GLU A 89 -9.23 0.33 2.11
N ASN A 90 -9.85 1.49 1.86
CA ASN A 90 -11.19 1.54 1.27
C ASN A 90 -11.24 1.00 -0.16
N GLY A 91 -10.18 1.17 -0.94
CA GLY A 91 -10.02 0.52 -2.25
C GLY A 91 -9.93 -1.00 -2.12
N MET A 92 -9.07 -1.49 -1.22
CA MET A 92 -8.91 -2.93 -0.94
C MET A 92 -10.23 -3.59 -0.53
N LYS A 93 -11.04 -2.92 0.32
CA LYS A 93 -12.37 -3.38 0.73
C LYS A 93 -13.33 -3.60 -0.44
N GLN A 94 -13.14 -2.94 -1.58
CA GLN A 94 -13.98 -3.18 -2.76
C GLN A 94 -13.73 -4.59 -3.32
N TYR A 95 -12.46 -5.01 -3.39
CA TYR A 95 -12.07 -6.35 -3.80
C TYR A 95 -12.37 -7.41 -2.72
N GLY A 96 -12.22 -7.05 -1.45
CA GLY A 96 -12.50 -7.91 -0.30
C GLY A 96 -13.98 -8.31 -0.11
N ARG A 97 -14.88 -7.86 -1.00
CA ARG A 97 -16.28 -8.30 -1.11
C ARG A 97 -16.45 -9.51 -2.03
N ASP A 98 -15.47 -9.76 -2.90
CA ASP A 98 -15.53 -10.90 -3.81
C ASP A 98 -14.93 -12.14 -3.13
N ARG A 99 -15.76 -13.17 -2.95
CA ARG A 99 -15.35 -14.41 -2.28
C ARG A 99 -14.10 -15.03 -2.90
N ARG A 100 -13.93 -14.96 -4.23
CA ARG A 100 -12.78 -15.53 -4.94
C ARG A 100 -11.48 -14.85 -4.53
N VAL A 101 -11.52 -13.52 -4.37
CA VAL A 101 -10.37 -12.73 -3.88
C VAL A 101 -10.06 -13.09 -2.43
N VAL A 102 -11.09 -13.22 -1.59
CA VAL A 102 -10.92 -13.61 -0.18
C VAL A 102 -10.33 -15.01 -0.04
N ASP A 103 -10.82 -15.97 -0.83
CA ASP A 103 -10.31 -17.35 -0.82
C ASP A 103 -8.87 -17.43 -1.32
N LEU A 104 -8.52 -16.63 -2.34
CA LEU A 104 -7.14 -16.51 -2.80
C LEU A 104 -6.23 -15.92 -1.71
N TRP A 105 -6.66 -14.83 -1.06
CA TRP A 105 -5.90 -14.23 0.05
C TRP A 105 -5.64 -15.23 1.19
N LYS A 106 -6.65 -16.01 1.60
CA LYS A 106 -6.50 -17.04 2.64
C LYS A 106 -5.48 -18.13 2.29
N ASN A 107 -5.22 -18.36 1.00
CA ASN A 107 -4.19 -19.30 0.58
C ASN A 107 -2.80 -18.67 0.65
N GLU A 108 -2.68 -17.42 0.21
CA GLU A 108 -1.41 -16.68 0.24
C GLU A 108 -0.95 -16.35 1.67
N GLU A 109 -1.88 -15.99 2.57
CA GLU A 109 -1.61 -15.64 3.97
C GLU A 109 -0.85 -16.74 4.72
N LYS A 110 -1.08 -18.02 4.36
CA LYS A 110 -0.43 -19.18 4.98
C LYS A 110 1.09 -19.21 4.81
N THR A 111 1.63 -18.41 3.89
CA THR A 111 3.06 -18.38 3.57
C THR A 111 3.87 -17.43 4.46
N ASP A 112 3.20 -16.61 5.30
CA ASP A 112 3.83 -15.58 6.15
C ASP A 112 4.70 -14.55 5.37
N SER A 113 4.40 -14.36 4.08
CA SER A 113 5.21 -13.50 3.18
C SER A 113 4.78 -12.02 3.16
N TYR A 114 3.85 -11.60 4.02
CA TYR A 114 3.16 -10.31 3.92
C TYR A 114 3.40 -9.37 5.11
N TYR A 115 4.50 -9.53 5.84
CA TYR A 115 4.89 -8.64 6.96
C TYR A 115 3.87 -8.56 8.10
N GLY A 116 2.93 -9.51 8.20
CA GLY A 116 1.80 -9.45 9.13
C GLY A 116 0.63 -8.57 8.67
N PHE A 117 0.62 -8.13 7.41
CA PHE A 117 -0.51 -7.47 6.78
C PHE A 117 -1.73 -8.40 6.70
N GLN A 118 -2.91 -7.82 6.90
CA GLN A 118 -4.20 -8.51 6.85
C GLN A 118 -5.06 -7.83 5.79
N PHE A 119 -5.40 -8.54 4.72
CA PHE A 119 -6.21 -7.97 3.66
C PHE A 119 -7.65 -7.72 4.16
N PRO A 120 -8.20 -6.51 3.97
CA PRO A 120 -9.50 -6.16 4.51
C PRO A 120 -10.62 -6.84 3.71
N SER A 121 -10.98 -8.03 4.17
CA SER A 121 -12.08 -8.84 3.65
C SER A 121 -13.32 -8.69 4.52
N GLN A 122 -14.51 -8.63 3.90
CA GLN A 122 -15.75 -8.79 4.64
C GLN A 122 -16.03 -10.29 4.74
N MET A 123 -15.91 -10.84 5.95
CA MET A 123 -16.39 -12.19 6.25
C MET A 123 -17.90 -12.28 6.10
#